data_AF-A0A5K1HHV5-F1
#
_entry.id   AF-A0A5K1HHV5-F1
#
_cell.length_a   1.000
_cell.length_b   1.000
_cell.length_c   1.000
_cell.angle_alpha   90.00
_cell.angle_beta   90.00
_cell.angle_gamma   90.00
#
_symmetry.space_group_name_H-M   'P 1'
#
loop_
_entity.id
_entity.type
_entity.pdbx_description
1 polymer ?
#
loop_
_entity_poly.entity_id
_entity_poly.type
_entity_poly.pdbx_seq_one_letter_code
_entity_poly.pdbx_strand_id
1 'polypeptide(L)' 'SMFVPDPVMSLTIKPAKHDGAVKLEKALSKFKREDPTFTVNVDKESEEMIISGMGELHLQIY' A
#
# COMPACT_ATOMS: atom_id res chain seq x y z
N SER A 1 -11.30 -19.48 10.13
CA SER A 1 -11.40 -18.00 10.17
C SER A 1 -10.01 -17.48 10.45
N MET A 2 -9.39 -16.78 9.50
CA MET A 2 -8.04 -16.23 9.66
C MET A 2 -8.19 -14.81 10.22
N PHE A 3 -7.74 -14.58 11.45
CA PHE A 3 -7.78 -13.27 12.08
C PHE A 3 -6.58 -12.48 11.58
N VAL A 4 -6.85 -11.48 10.73
CA VAL A 4 -5.83 -10.54 10.25
C VAL A 4 -5.90 -9.32 11.15
N PRO A 5 -4.82 -8.99 11.89
CA PRO A 5 -4.78 -7.81 12.74
C PRO A 5 -4.82 -6.53 11.89
N ASP A 6 -5.36 -5.45 12.48
CA ASP A 6 -5.38 -4.14 11.84
C ASP A 6 -3.96 -3.61 11.62
N PRO A 7 -3.69 -2.94 10.48
CA PRO A 7 -2.37 -2.38 10.19
C PRO A 7 -1.99 -1.30 11.20
N VAL A 8 -0.76 -1.37 11.70
CA VAL A 8 -0.26 -0.52 12.79
C VAL A 8 0.41 0.75 12.25
N MET A 9 0.88 0.74 11.00
CA MET A 9 1.51 1.88 10.35
C MET A 9 0.91 2.16 8.98
N SER A 10 0.88 3.45 8.62
CA SER A 10 0.49 3.92 7.29
C SER A 10 1.55 4.87 6.75
N LEU A 11 1.85 4.76 5.46
CA LEU A 11 2.83 5.56 4.73
C LEU A 11 2.17 6.12 3.47
N THR A 12 2.39 7.40 3.22
CA THR A 12 1.92 8.06 2.01
C THR A 12 3.02 8.04 0.96
N ILE A 13 2.69 7.52 -0.22
CA ILE A 13 3.56 7.46 -1.39
C ILE A 13 2.94 8.28 -2.52
N LYS A 14 3.76 9.17 -3.08
CA LYS A 14 3.38 10.00 -4.22
C LYS A 14 4.08 9.48 -5.48
N PRO A 15 3.34 9.17 -6.56
CA PRO A 15 3.98 8.78 -7.81
C PRO A 15 4.75 9.98 -8.38
N ALA A 16 6.05 9.80 -8.61
CA ALA A 16 6.90 10.87 -9.18
C ALA A 16 6.48 11.26 -10.62
N LYS A 17 5.75 10.39 -11.31
CA LYS A 17 5.25 10.59 -12.68
C LYS A 17 3.84 10.02 -12.81
N HIS A 18 3.00 10.69 -13.59
CA HIS A 18 1.62 10.29 -13.86
C HIS A 18 1.51 8.87 -14.46
N ASP A 19 2.43 8.50 -15.36
CA ASP A 19 2.54 7.14 -15.93
C ASP A 19 2.98 6.08 -14.91
N GLY A 20 3.59 6.49 -13.80
CA GLY A 20 4.06 5.60 -12.74
C GLY A 20 2.91 5.09 -11.87
N ALA A 21 1.80 5.82 -11.77
CA ALA A 21 0.68 5.47 -10.90
C ALA A 21 0.06 4.12 -11.26
N VAL A 22 -0.19 3.87 -12.55
CA VAL A 22 -0.79 2.60 -13.05
C VAL A 22 0.13 1.40 -12.81
N LYS A 23 1.46 1.60 -12.91
CA LYS A 23 2.44 0.54 -12.63
C LYS A 23 2.51 0.24 -11.13
N LEU A 24 2.48 1.29 -10.31
CA LEU A 24 2.48 1.18 -8.85
C LEU A 24 1.23 0.44 -8.37
N GLU A 25 0.05 0.82 -8.84
CA GLU A 25 -1.23 0.19 -8.49
C GLU A 25 -1.23 -1.32 -8.84
N LYS A 26 -0.69 -1.68 -10.01
CA LYS A 26 -0.53 -3.09 -10.41
C LYS A 26 0.43 -3.87 -9.52
N ALA A 27 1.52 -3.26 -9.07
CA ALA A 27 2.49 -3.88 -8.18
C ALA A 27 1.89 -4.06 -6.77
N LEU A 28 1.29 -3.01 -6.23
CA LEU A 28 0.62 -3.01 -4.93
C LEU A 28 -0.52 -4.03 -4.85
N SER A 29 -1.28 -4.19 -5.94
CA SER A 29 -2.34 -5.20 -6.03
C SER A 29 -1.81 -6.64 -5.98
N LYS A 30 -0.55 -6.87 -6.40
CA LYS A 30 0.10 -8.19 -6.22
C LYS A 30 0.51 -8.40 -4.77
N PHE A 31 1.11 -7.40 -4.13
CA PHE A 31 1.51 -7.49 -2.72
C PHE A 31 0.32 -7.73 -1.80
N LYS A 32 -0.82 -7.08 -2.05
CA LYS A 32 -2.06 -7.35 -1.32
C LYS A 32 -2.59 -8.79 -1.47
N ARG A 33 -2.28 -9.47 -2.58
CA ARG A 33 -2.65 -10.89 -2.78
C ARG A 33 -1.70 -11.84 -2.05
N GLU A 34 -0.44 -11.44 -1.88
CA GLU A 34 0.58 -12.22 -1.20
C GLU A 34 0.48 -12.06 0.32
N ASP A 35 0.21 -10.84 0.80
CA ASP A 35 0.03 -10.53 2.21
C ASP A 35 -1.33 -9.87 2.49
N PRO A 36 -2.25 -10.57 3.20
CA PRO A 36 -3.56 -10.01 3.54
C PRO A 36 -3.50 -8.89 4.59
N THR A 37 -2.35 -8.67 5.25
CA THR A 37 -2.12 -7.57 6.20
C THR A 37 -1.74 -6.26 5.49
N PHE A 38 -1.40 -6.33 4.20
CA PHE A 38 -1.06 -5.17 3.40
C PHE A 38 -2.30 -4.54 2.77
N THR A 39 -2.60 -3.30 3.16
CA THR A 39 -3.74 -2.55 2.64
C THR A 39 -3.26 -1.34 1.87
N VAL A 40 -3.90 -1.06 0.74
CA VAL A 40 -3.63 0.11 -0.07
C VAL A 40 -4.92 0.89 -0.26
N ASN A 41 -4.85 2.19 0.01
CA ASN A 41 -5.90 3.14 -0.20
C ASN A 41 -5.41 4.25 -1.15
N VAL A 42 -6.28 4.72 -2.03
CA VAL A 42 -5.97 5.84 -2.93
C VAL A 42 -6.82 7.01 -2.48
N ASP A 43 -6.17 8.07 -2.03
CA ASP A 43 -6.84 9.33 -1.72
C ASP A 43 -7.12 10.07 -3.04
N LYS A 44 -8.40 10.28 -3.33
CA LYS A 44 -8.84 10.96 -4.56
C LYS A 44 -8.75 12.48 -4.46
N GLU A 45 -8.55 13.03 -3.26
CA GLU A 45 -8.49 14.46 -2.99
C GLU A 45 -7.05 14.98 -3.09
N SER A 46 -6.08 14.22 -2.57
CA SER A 46 -4.65 14.56 -2.68
C SER A 46 -3.92 13.89 -3.86
N GLU A 47 -4.57 12.96 -4.56
CA GLU A 47 -3.96 12.06 -5.56
C GLU A 47 -2.78 11.24 -4.98
N GLU A 48 -2.82 11.00 -3.67
CA GLU A 48 -1.78 10.24 -2.97
C GLU A 48 -2.22 8.80 -2.74
N MET A 49 -1.24 7.90 -2.72
CA MET A 49 -1.45 6.51 -2.36
C MET A 49 -1.01 6.29 -0.92
N ILE A 50 -1.89 5.73 -0.10
CA ILE A 50 -1.65 5.41 1.29
C ILE A 50 -1.51 3.90 1.39
N ILE A 51 -0.32 3.44 1.78
CA ILE A 51 -0.04 2.04 2.05
C ILE A 51 -0.03 1.82 3.56
N SER A 52 -0.69 0.77 4.02
CA SER A 52 -0.82 0.43 5.43
C SER A 52 -0.39 -1.02 5.65
N GLY A 53 0.38 -1.26 6.71
CA GLY A 53 0.92 -2.57 7.02
C GLY A 53 1.23 -2.75 8.50
N MET A 54 1.76 -3.92 8.85
CA MET A 54 2.00 -4.32 10.24
C MET A 54 3.24 -3.70 10.90
N GLY A 55 4.11 -3.03 10.16
CA GLY A 55 5.29 -2.35 10.72
C GLY A 55 6.20 -1.69 9.69
N GLU A 56 7.19 -0.94 10.19
CA GLU A 56 8.13 -0.16 9.37
C GLU A 56 8.94 -1.04 8.41
N LEU A 57 9.44 -2.18 8.87
CA LEU A 57 10.25 -3.08 8.03
C LEU A 57 9.43 -3.63 6.85
N HIS A 58 8.15 -3.94 7.09
CA HIS A 58 7.25 -4.40 6.04
C HIS A 58 7.08 -3.32 4.96
N LEU A 59 6.99 -2.05 5.35
CA LEU A 59 6.84 -0.93 4.43
C LEU A 59 8.15 -0.49 3.75
N GLN A 60 9.32 -0.82 4.31
CA GLN A 60 10.64 -0.53 3.71
C GLN A 60 11.13 -1.59 2.71
N ILE A 61 10.68 -2.83 2.83
CA ILE A 61 11.10 -3.93 1.95
C ILE A 61 10.45 -3.84 0.56
N TYR A 62 9.32 -3.14 0.44
CA TYR A 62 8.60 -2.91 -0.82
C TYR A 62 9.00 -1.58 -1.49
#